data_AF-A0A3S4F0L0-F1
#
_entry.id   AF-A0A3S4F0L0-F1
#
_cell.length_a   1.000
_cell.length_b   1.000
_cell.length_c   1.000
_cell.angle_alpha   90.00
_cell.angle_beta   90.00
_cell.angle_gamma   90.00
#
_symmetry.space_group_name_H-M   'P 1'
#
loop_
_entity.id
_entity.type
_entity.pdbx_description
1 polymer ?
#
loop_
_entity_poly.entity_id
_entity_poly.type
_entity_poly.pdbx_seq_one_letter_code
_entity_poly.pdbx_strand_id
1 'polypeptide(L)'
;MIKSLPKPVRRNFVPAPNYAEAFLGRATPLEMPLLDSLERELRRMTGVTVSRDDWQWDQVADHLKMTFRVVGDKHQTLREGKDLAALKLQLKEKVQETLSAVADDGLEQSDLHIWSFGKLPEFYEQKRGGYSVKAYPALVDEKDSVAIRLFDSEQEQRQAMWRGTRRLLLLNVPSPIKYLHEKLPNKAKLGLYFNPYGKVLDLIDDCISCGIDKLIAENGGPVWQEQDFARLQERIRADLNETVVNVAKQVEQILTTVFNINKRLKGRVDMSLALALSDIKTQLNGLIYRGFVTQNGWKRLPDTLRYLQAIERRLEKLAIDPHRDRAQMLRVEQVQQAWQQWLNKLPPKRRDDDEVREVRWMIEELRVSLFAQQLGTPYPISDKRILQTIEQLSG
;
A
#
# COMPACT_ATOMS: atom_id res chain seq x y z
N MET A 1 -6.27 32.10 15.00
CA MET A 1 -5.88 30.83 15.65
C MET A 1 -6.13 30.87 17.16
N ILE A 2 -5.49 31.71 17.99
CA ILE A 2 -5.77 31.73 19.46
C ILE A 2 -7.29 31.84 19.78
N LYS A 3 -8.01 32.65 19.00
CA LYS A 3 -9.47 32.81 19.14
C LYS A 3 -10.28 31.53 18.83
N SER A 4 -9.76 30.60 18.03
CA SER A 4 -10.42 29.34 17.70
C SER A 4 -10.21 28.22 18.73
N LEU A 5 -9.46 28.48 19.82
CA LEU A 5 -9.33 27.51 20.90
C LEU A 5 -10.65 27.38 21.70
N PRO A 6 -10.98 26.18 22.23
CA PRO A 6 -12.08 25.97 23.15
C PRO A 6 -12.05 26.96 24.32
N LYS A 7 -13.23 27.39 24.78
CA LYS A 7 -13.36 28.36 25.87
C LYS A 7 -12.49 28.04 27.11
N PRO A 8 -12.39 26.77 27.60
CA PRO A 8 -11.56 26.43 28.77
C PRO A 8 -10.06 26.63 28.56
N VAL A 9 -9.58 26.50 27.32
CA VAL A 9 -8.17 26.67 26.94
C VAL A 9 -7.90 28.14 26.62
N ARG A 10 -8.78 28.76 25.83
CA ARG A 10 -8.67 30.15 25.36
C ARG A 10 -8.58 31.18 26.49
N ARG A 11 -9.23 30.94 27.63
CA ARG A 11 -9.19 31.85 28.80
C ARG A 11 -7.78 32.10 29.35
N ASN A 12 -6.83 31.19 29.10
CA ASN A 12 -5.44 31.34 29.52
C ASN A 12 -4.63 32.27 28.60
N PHE A 13 -5.22 32.70 27.49
CA PHE A 13 -4.59 33.54 26.46
C PHE A 13 -5.37 34.83 26.24
N VAL A 14 -5.90 35.43 27.31
CA VAL A 14 -6.65 36.69 27.26
C VAL A 14 -5.80 37.79 27.88
N PRO A 15 -5.54 38.92 27.18
CA PRO A 15 -6.03 39.28 25.85
C PRO A 15 -5.29 38.56 24.70
N ALA A 16 -6.04 37.93 23.78
CA ALA A 16 -5.47 37.16 22.67
C ALA A 16 -4.47 37.94 21.77
N PRO A 17 -4.67 39.25 21.49
CA PRO A 17 -3.70 40.03 20.72
C PRO A 17 -2.31 40.07 21.37
N ASN A 18 -2.23 40.24 22.70
CA ASN A 18 -0.96 40.34 23.41
C ASN A 18 -0.15 39.04 23.30
N TYR A 19 -0.81 37.89 23.39
CA TYR A 19 -0.15 36.59 23.21
C TYR A 19 0.26 36.34 21.76
N ALA A 20 -0.52 36.80 20.79
CA ALA A 20 -0.15 36.72 19.38
C ALA A 20 1.09 37.58 19.06
N GLU A 21 1.15 38.80 19.60
CA GLU A 21 2.29 39.71 19.44
C GLU A 21 3.55 39.15 20.14
N ALA A 22 3.40 38.66 21.37
CA ALA A 22 4.48 37.98 22.08
C ALA A 22 5.01 36.74 21.34
N PHE A 23 4.12 35.98 20.67
CA PHE A 23 4.51 34.86 19.83
C PHE A 23 5.31 35.32 18.62
N LEU A 24 4.82 36.34 17.89
CA LEU A 24 5.51 36.87 16.71
C LEU A 24 6.89 37.44 17.04
N GLY A 25 7.09 37.99 18.25
CA GLY A 25 8.40 38.46 18.71
C GLY A 25 9.38 37.36 19.13
N ARG A 26 8.93 36.10 19.26
CA ARG A 26 9.74 34.96 19.73
C ARG A 26 9.93 33.87 18.69
N ALA A 27 9.00 33.72 17.77
CA ALA A 27 9.02 32.67 16.77
C ALA A 27 9.95 33.03 15.60
N THR A 28 10.82 32.10 15.21
CA THR A 28 11.60 32.21 13.99
C THR A 28 10.77 31.71 12.80
N PRO A 29 10.63 32.49 11.71
CA PRO A 29 9.94 32.02 10.51
C PRO A 29 10.59 30.76 9.93
N LEU A 30 9.77 29.80 9.50
CA LEU A 30 10.15 28.56 8.79
C LEU A 30 11.08 27.59 9.56
N GLU A 31 11.36 27.83 10.83
CA GLU A 31 12.18 26.93 11.66
C GLU A 31 11.46 25.61 11.96
N MET A 32 10.12 25.65 12.14
CA MET A 32 9.29 24.47 12.39
C MET A 32 7.83 24.71 11.97
N PRO A 33 6.99 23.65 11.89
CA PRO A 33 5.58 23.80 11.57
C PRO A 33 4.85 24.80 12.48
N LEU A 34 3.93 25.58 11.92
CA LEU A 34 3.27 26.72 12.61
C LEU A 34 2.62 26.31 13.93
N LEU A 35 1.88 25.20 13.95
CA LEU A 35 1.20 24.73 15.15
C LEU A 35 2.20 24.26 16.22
N ASP A 36 3.31 23.61 15.84
CA ASP A 36 4.35 23.20 16.78
C ASP A 36 5.00 24.42 17.45
N SER A 37 5.28 25.44 16.64
CA SER A 37 5.82 26.71 17.12
C SER A 37 4.84 27.40 18.07
N LEU A 38 3.56 27.48 17.70
CA LEU A 38 2.51 28.07 18.55
C LEU A 38 2.35 27.31 19.86
N GLU A 39 2.23 25.98 19.83
CA GLU A 39 2.05 25.15 21.02
C GLU A 39 3.26 25.25 21.96
N ARG A 40 4.48 25.23 21.41
CA ARG A 40 5.72 25.39 22.16
C ARG A 40 5.79 26.74 22.85
N GLU A 41 5.58 27.83 22.11
CA GLU A 41 5.75 29.18 22.63
C GLU A 41 4.60 29.59 23.56
N LEU A 42 3.35 29.21 23.27
CA LEU A 42 2.23 29.46 24.17
C LEU A 42 2.42 28.74 25.52
N ARG A 43 2.93 27.50 25.50
CA ARG A 43 3.27 26.77 26.73
C ARG A 43 4.42 27.43 27.49
N ARG A 44 5.44 27.95 26.81
CA ARG A 44 6.53 28.71 27.46
C ARG A 44 6.03 29.98 28.13
N MET A 45 5.01 30.63 27.56
CA MET A 45 4.44 31.86 28.12
C MET A 45 3.52 31.62 29.32
N THR A 46 2.74 30.54 29.32
CA THR A 46 1.65 30.36 30.32
C THR A 46 1.76 29.08 31.17
N GLY A 47 2.64 28.14 30.80
CA GLY A 47 2.70 26.80 31.38
C GLY A 47 1.59 25.86 30.92
N VAL A 48 0.59 26.35 30.18
CA VAL A 48 -0.56 25.57 29.71
C VAL A 48 -0.23 24.85 28.41
N THR A 49 -0.44 23.53 28.38
CA THR A 49 -0.32 22.73 27.17
C THR A 49 -1.60 22.89 26.33
N VAL A 50 -1.46 23.28 25.08
CA VAL A 50 -2.53 23.26 24.08
C VAL A 50 -2.38 21.97 23.28
N SER A 51 -3.42 21.14 23.23
CA SER A 51 -3.40 19.92 22.41
C SER A 51 -3.59 20.27 20.93
N ARG A 52 -3.08 19.43 20.03
CA ARG A 52 -3.29 19.61 18.59
C ARG A 52 -4.78 19.68 18.23
N ASP A 53 -5.58 18.85 18.90
CA ASP A 53 -7.03 18.75 18.67
C ASP A 53 -7.83 19.95 19.21
N ASP A 54 -7.19 20.82 20.01
CA ASP A 54 -7.84 22.05 20.50
C ASP A 54 -7.95 23.12 19.39
N TRP A 55 -7.22 23.00 18.28
CA TRP A 55 -7.26 24.00 17.21
C TRP A 55 -8.48 23.80 16.29
N GLN A 56 -9.53 24.61 16.50
CA GLN A 56 -10.76 24.56 15.68
C GLN A 56 -10.59 25.35 14.37
N TRP A 57 -10.00 24.72 13.36
CA TRP A 57 -9.65 25.36 12.07
C TRP A 57 -10.84 25.89 11.27
N ASP A 58 -12.00 25.29 11.45
CA ASP A 58 -13.30 25.74 10.92
C ASP A 58 -13.67 27.15 11.39
N GLN A 59 -13.25 27.56 12.59
CA GLN A 59 -13.49 28.91 13.12
C GLN A 59 -12.46 29.96 12.67
N VAL A 60 -11.39 29.57 11.98
CA VAL A 60 -10.45 30.53 11.40
C VAL A 60 -11.06 31.07 10.10
N ALA A 61 -11.10 32.40 9.96
CA ALA A 61 -11.63 33.02 8.75
C ALA A 61 -10.82 32.62 7.51
N ASP A 62 -11.48 32.36 6.38
CA ASP A 62 -10.83 31.77 5.21
C ASP A 62 -9.74 32.65 4.59
N HIS A 63 -9.85 33.98 4.67
CA HIS A 63 -8.81 34.89 4.19
C HIS A 63 -7.49 34.82 4.99
N LEU A 64 -7.50 34.17 6.16
CA LEU A 64 -6.31 33.91 6.98
C LEU A 64 -5.72 32.51 6.75
N LYS A 65 -6.39 31.67 5.95
CA LYS A 65 -5.91 30.34 5.56
C LYS A 65 -5.18 30.43 4.23
N MET A 66 -4.10 29.66 4.08
CA MET A 66 -3.39 29.53 2.82
C MET A 66 -4.35 29.17 1.68
N THR A 67 -4.30 29.92 0.58
CA THR A 67 -5.01 29.58 -0.66
C THR A 67 -3.99 29.06 -1.66
N PHE A 68 -4.21 27.86 -2.16
CA PHE A 68 -3.48 27.33 -3.30
C PHE A 68 -4.25 27.69 -4.57
N ARG A 69 -3.56 28.22 -5.56
CA ARG A 69 -4.10 28.52 -6.87
C ARG A 69 -3.25 27.83 -7.92
N VAL A 70 -3.89 26.99 -8.73
CA VAL A 70 -3.26 26.35 -9.87
C VAL A 70 -3.56 27.19 -11.10
N VAL A 71 -2.51 27.73 -11.70
CA VAL A 71 -2.58 28.58 -12.89
C VAL A 71 -2.13 27.80 -14.12
N GLY A 72 -2.77 28.08 -15.25
CA GLY A 72 -2.41 27.53 -16.55
C GLY A 72 -1.31 28.32 -17.24
N ASP A 73 -0.97 27.87 -18.44
CA ASP A 73 0.02 28.44 -19.36
C ASP A 73 -0.19 29.92 -19.70
N LYS A 74 -1.44 30.38 -19.82
CA LYS A 74 -1.79 31.80 -20.07
C LYS A 74 -2.10 32.55 -18.77
N HIS A 75 -1.57 32.08 -17.63
CA HIS A 75 -1.80 32.62 -16.29
C HIS A 75 -3.28 32.63 -15.84
N GLN A 76 -4.17 31.92 -16.55
CA GLN A 76 -5.56 31.75 -16.14
C GLN A 76 -5.65 30.83 -14.93
N THR A 77 -6.54 31.14 -13.98
CA THR A 77 -6.79 30.27 -12.83
C THR A 77 -7.56 29.03 -13.27
N LEU A 78 -6.95 27.85 -13.17
CA LEU A 78 -7.61 26.58 -13.49
C LEU A 78 -8.49 26.14 -12.32
N ARG A 79 -7.93 26.17 -11.11
CA ARG A 79 -8.60 25.88 -9.85
C ARG A 79 -7.91 26.63 -8.71
N GLU A 80 -8.67 26.88 -7.65
CA GLU A 80 -8.16 27.40 -6.39
C GLU A 80 -8.90 26.76 -5.22
N GLY A 81 -8.23 26.68 -4.07
CA GLY A 81 -8.76 25.99 -2.90
C GLY A 81 -7.81 26.06 -1.72
N LYS A 82 -8.27 25.56 -0.58
CA LYS A 82 -7.52 25.56 0.69
C LYS A 82 -6.76 24.26 0.94
N ASP A 83 -7.08 23.21 0.18
CA ASP A 83 -6.47 21.89 0.27
C ASP A 83 -5.74 21.58 -1.04
N LEU A 84 -4.40 21.58 -0.97
CA LEU A 84 -3.54 21.27 -2.11
C LEU A 84 -3.70 19.81 -2.58
N ALA A 85 -3.92 18.87 -1.68
CA ALA A 85 -4.10 17.46 -2.03
C ALA A 85 -5.41 17.25 -2.78
N ALA A 86 -6.49 17.89 -2.32
CA ALA A 86 -7.77 17.89 -3.02
C ALA A 86 -7.67 18.54 -4.41
N LEU A 87 -6.97 19.67 -4.53
CA LEU A 87 -6.74 20.32 -5.82
C LEU A 87 -5.94 19.45 -6.79
N LYS A 88 -4.88 18.78 -6.33
CA LYS A 88 -4.10 17.83 -7.13
C LYS A 88 -4.98 16.67 -7.62
N LEU A 89 -5.84 16.13 -6.76
CA LEU A 89 -6.74 15.03 -7.12
C LEU A 89 -7.76 15.46 -8.19
N GLN A 90 -8.36 16.65 -8.05
CA GLN A 90 -9.33 17.19 -9.00
C GLN A 90 -8.72 17.50 -10.38
N LEU A 91 -7.43 17.83 -10.43
CA LEU A 91 -6.73 18.18 -11.67
C LEU A 91 -5.97 16.99 -12.28
N LYS A 92 -6.07 15.79 -11.71
CA LYS A 92 -5.29 14.61 -12.14
C LYS A 92 -5.42 14.32 -13.63
N GLU A 93 -6.65 14.26 -14.15
CA GLU A 93 -6.89 13.99 -15.57
C GLU A 93 -6.27 15.06 -16.46
N LYS A 94 -6.41 16.34 -16.08
CA LYS A 94 -5.79 17.46 -16.79
C LYS A 94 -4.26 17.41 -16.74
N VAL A 95 -3.68 16.95 -15.64
CA VAL A 95 -2.23 16.74 -15.55
C VAL A 95 -1.80 15.64 -16.52
N GLN A 96 -2.51 14.51 -16.57
CA GLN A 96 -2.22 13.44 -17.53
C GLN A 96 -2.38 13.90 -18.98
N GLU A 97 -3.47 14.59 -19.32
CA GLU A 97 -3.67 15.18 -20.65
C GLU A 97 -2.54 16.15 -21.02
N THR A 98 -2.12 16.99 -20.06
CA THR A 98 -1.01 17.92 -20.28
C THR A 98 0.30 17.18 -20.50
N LEU A 99 0.58 16.13 -19.72
CA LEU A 99 1.78 15.28 -19.84
C LEU A 99 1.84 14.58 -21.21
N SER A 100 0.73 14.00 -21.67
CA SER A 100 0.65 13.40 -23.00
C SER A 100 0.80 14.42 -24.13
N ALA A 101 0.23 15.62 -23.97
CA ALA A 101 0.29 16.68 -24.99
C ALA A 101 1.65 17.41 -25.08
N VAL A 102 2.53 17.27 -24.08
CA VAL A 102 3.89 17.87 -24.06
C VAL A 102 5.00 16.84 -24.31
N ALA A 103 4.65 15.56 -24.41
CA ALA A 103 5.58 14.53 -24.81
C ALA A 103 6.01 14.74 -26.27
N ASP A 104 7.27 14.43 -26.59
CA ASP A 104 7.69 14.34 -28.00
C ASP A 104 6.89 13.24 -28.71
N ASP A 105 6.52 13.47 -29.98
CA ASP A 105 5.84 12.49 -30.83
C ASP A 105 6.62 11.17 -30.82
N GLY A 106 6.06 10.15 -30.18
CA GLY A 106 6.62 8.79 -30.11
C GLY A 106 7.11 8.30 -28.74
N LEU A 107 7.09 9.13 -27.68
CA LEU A 107 7.43 8.66 -26.33
C LEU A 107 6.34 7.74 -25.74
N GLU A 108 5.07 8.09 -25.91
CA GLU A 108 3.96 7.18 -25.61
C GLU A 108 3.70 6.24 -26.78
N GLN A 109 3.59 4.95 -26.47
CA GLN A 109 3.37 3.88 -27.46
C GLN A 109 2.36 2.88 -26.89
N SER A 110 1.76 2.08 -27.77
CA SER A 110 0.75 1.08 -27.42
C SER A 110 0.95 -0.20 -28.22
N ASP A 111 0.28 -1.26 -27.80
CA ASP A 111 0.26 -2.55 -28.52
C ASP A 111 1.65 -3.18 -28.71
N LEU A 112 2.55 -2.93 -27.76
CA LEU A 112 3.91 -3.46 -27.79
C LEU A 112 3.92 -4.89 -27.27
N HIS A 113 4.42 -5.80 -28.11
CA HIS A 113 4.58 -7.22 -27.78
C HIS A 113 6.05 -7.61 -27.56
N ILE A 114 6.98 -6.78 -28.02
CA ILE A 114 8.43 -6.97 -27.89
C ILE A 114 9.09 -5.64 -27.49
N TRP A 115 10.33 -5.68 -27.03
CA TRP A 115 11.10 -4.46 -26.77
C TRP A 115 11.58 -3.84 -28.09
N SER A 116 10.81 -2.90 -28.67
CA SER A 116 11.10 -2.30 -29.99
C SER A 116 11.23 -0.77 -29.97
N PHE A 117 11.37 -0.17 -28.79
CA PHE A 117 11.33 1.29 -28.57
C PHE A 117 12.66 1.87 -28.08
N GLY A 118 13.75 1.10 -28.14
CA GLY A 118 15.08 1.54 -27.73
C GLY A 118 15.18 1.79 -26.22
N LYS A 119 15.89 2.86 -25.82
CA LYS A 119 16.04 3.22 -24.40
C LYS A 119 14.80 3.95 -23.90
N LEU A 120 14.20 3.44 -22.83
CA LEU A 120 13.16 4.15 -22.09
C LEU A 120 13.83 5.08 -21.06
N PRO A 121 13.63 6.41 -21.10
CA PRO A 121 14.23 7.29 -20.12
C PRO A 121 13.54 7.18 -18.75
N GLU A 122 14.33 7.20 -17.67
CA GLU A 122 13.84 7.15 -16.28
C GLU A 122 13.03 8.40 -15.89
N PHE A 123 13.28 9.52 -16.55
CA PHE A 123 12.42 10.69 -16.46
C PHE A 123 12.58 11.51 -17.73
N TYR A 124 11.57 12.33 -18.00
CA TYR A 124 11.55 13.30 -19.07
C TYR A 124 11.25 14.67 -18.47
N GLU A 125 11.97 15.71 -18.89
CA GLU A 125 11.77 17.07 -18.41
C GLU A 125 11.71 18.03 -19.60
N GLN A 126 10.62 18.81 -19.68
CA GLN A 126 10.43 19.81 -20.72
C GLN A 126 10.09 21.18 -20.12
N LYS A 127 10.78 22.22 -20.57
CA LYS A 127 10.49 23.61 -20.18
C LYS A 127 9.45 24.21 -21.11
N ARG A 128 8.30 24.64 -20.58
CA ARG A 128 7.24 25.31 -21.35
C ARG A 128 6.66 26.47 -20.54
N GLY A 129 6.64 27.67 -21.13
CA GLY A 129 5.98 28.84 -20.52
C GLY A 129 6.53 29.26 -19.15
N GLY A 130 7.84 29.11 -18.91
CA GLY A 130 8.50 29.51 -17.65
C GLY A 130 8.46 28.49 -16.52
N TYR A 131 7.81 27.33 -16.71
CA TYR A 131 7.80 26.23 -15.76
C TYR A 131 8.36 24.95 -16.39
N SER A 132 8.92 24.07 -15.55
CA SER A 132 9.46 22.76 -15.98
C SER A 132 8.47 21.66 -15.65
N VAL A 133 8.11 20.86 -16.65
CA VAL A 133 7.23 19.70 -16.48
C VAL A 133 8.09 18.45 -16.45
N LYS A 134 8.09 17.75 -15.31
CA LYS A 134 8.77 16.47 -15.13
C LYS A 134 7.75 15.33 -15.25
N ALA A 135 8.05 14.38 -16.13
CA ALA A 135 7.25 13.19 -16.39
C ALA A 135 8.09 11.93 -16.18
N TYR A 136 7.42 10.83 -15.86
CA TYR A 136 8.06 9.56 -15.54
C TYR A 136 7.50 8.45 -16.46
N PRO A 137 8.16 8.16 -17.59
CA PRO A 137 7.74 7.12 -18.52
C PRO A 137 7.85 5.72 -17.90
N ALA A 138 6.86 4.86 -18.11
CA ALA A 138 6.92 3.47 -17.72
C ALA A 138 6.14 2.55 -18.66
N LEU A 139 6.54 1.29 -18.67
CA LEU A 139 5.75 0.21 -19.27
C LEU A 139 4.47 -0.01 -18.47
N VAL A 140 3.35 -0.20 -19.16
CA VAL A 140 2.02 -0.45 -18.58
C VAL A 140 1.47 -1.76 -19.12
N ASP A 141 0.99 -2.61 -18.23
CA ASP A 141 0.32 -3.88 -18.57
C ASP A 141 -1.06 -3.61 -19.18
N GLU A 142 -1.25 -3.90 -20.48
CA GLU A 142 -2.53 -3.84 -21.19
C GLU A 142 -3.19 -5.24 -21.35
N LYS A 143 -2.70 -6.24 -20.60
CA LYS A 143 -3.08 -7.67 -20.57
C LYS A 143 -2.53 -8.51 -21.71
N ASP A 144 -2.86 -8.17 -22.95
CA ASP A 144 -2.39 -8.85 -24.16
C ASP A 144 -1.17 -8.17 -24.77
N SER A 145 -0.93 -6.91 -24.43
CA SER A 145 0.24 -6.13 -24.85
C SER A 145 0.76 -5.24 -23.72
N VAL A 146 1.77 -4.42 -24.04
CA VAL A 146 2.33 -3.39 -23.18
C VAL A 146 2.22 -2.02 -23.86
N ALA A 147 1.99 -0.98 -23.08
CA ALA A 147 2.09 0.41 -23.53
C ALA A 147 3.23 1.16 -22.81
N ILE A 148 3.66 2.28 -23.38
CA ILE A 148 4.46 3.28 -22.68
C ILE A 148 3.54 4.45 -22.34
N ARG A 149 3.48 4.80 -21.05
CA ARG A 149 2.68 5.92 -20.53
C ARG A 149 3.50 6.81 -19.62
N LEU A 150 3.08 8.07 -19.51
CA LEU A 150 3.70 9.05 -18.63
C LEU A 150 2.99 9.16 -17.27
N PHE A 151 3.78 9.16 -16.20
CA PHE A 151 3.31 9.33 -14.83
C PHE A 151 3.79 10.65 -14.22
N ASP A 152 3.04 11.15 -13.25
CA ASP A 152 3.33 12.39 -12.51
C ASP A 152 4.22 12.16 -11.27
N SER A 153 4.53 10.90 -10.97
CA SER A 153 5.32 10.51 -9.81
C SER A 153 6.20 9.28 -10.09
N GLU A 154 7.38 9.26 -9.47
CA GLU A 154 8.33 8.15 -9.58
C GLU A 154 7.77 6.86 -8.97
N GLN A 155 6.91 6.95 -7.96
CA GLN A 155 6.28 5.80 -7.34
C GLN A 155 5.31 5.09 -8.28
N GLU A 156 4.43 5.84 -8.95
CA GLU A 156 3.52 5.26 -9.96
C GLU A 156 4.32 4.66 -11.12
N GLN A 157 5.38 5.34 -11.56
CA GLN A 157 6.29 4.82 -12.57
C GLN A 157 6.90 3.48 -12.15
N ARG A 158 7.48 3.37 -10.96
CA ARG A 158 8.09 2.12 -10.47
C ARG A 158 7.09 0.97 -10.44
N GLN A 159 5.87 1.23 -9.94
CA GLN A 159 4.81 0.21 -9.88
C GLN A 159 4.32 -0.21 -11.27
N ALA A 160 4.10 0.75 -12.17
CA ALA A 160 3.70 0.49 -13.55
C ALA A 160 4.80 -0.28 -14.28
N MET A 161 6.03 0.23 -14.23
CA MET A 161 7.20 -0.34 -14.87
C MET A 161 7.39 -1.80 -14.46
N TRP A 162 7.24 -2.11 -13.17
CA TRP A 162 7.31 -3.48 -12.68
C TRP A 162 6.28 -4.40 -13.36
N ARG A 163 5.01 -3.98 -13.38
CA ARG A 163 3.91 -4.76 -13.98
C ARG A 163 4.07 -4.87 -15.50
N GLY A 164 4.49 -3.79 -16.16
CA GLY A 164 4.74 -3.75 -17.60
C GLY A 164 5.92 -4.63 -18.01
N THR A 165 7.03 -4.60 -17.28
CA THR A 165 8.16 -5.52 -17.49
C THR A 165 7.74 -6.96 -17.31
N ARG A 166 6.97 -7.30 -16.26
CA ARG A 166 6.40 -8.64 -16.08
C ARG A 166 5.53 -9.05 -17.27
N ARG A 167 4.64 -8.18 -17.76
CA ARG A 167 3.81 -8.47 -18.94
C ARG A 167 4.66 -8.74 -20.17
N LEU A 168 5.65 -7.89 -20.45
CA LEU A 168 6.52 -8.06 -21.60
C LEU A 168 7.30 -9.38 -21.53
N LEU A 169 7.77 -9.78 -20.34
CA LEU A 169 8.41 -11.08 -20.13
C LEU A 169 7.43 -12.25 -20.35
N LEU A 170 6.19 -12.15 -19.85
CA LEU A 170 5.16 -13.17 -20.08
C LEU A 170 4.86 -13.38 -21.56
N LEU A 171 4.90 -12.32 -22.37
CA LEU A 171 4.69 -12.39 -23.83
C LEU A 171 5.89 -13.03 -24.56
N ASN A 172 7.09 -12.97 -23.99
CA ASN A 172 8.35 -13.31 -24.66
C ASN A 172 9.09 -14.53 -24.06
N VAL A 173 8.56 -15.15 -23.00
CA VAL A 173 9.14 -16.34 -22.37
C VAL A 173 8.16 -17.51 -22.51
N PRO A 174 8.62 -18.71 -22.93
CA PRO A 174 7.76 -19.89 -23.01
C PRO A 174 7.04 -20.19 -21.69
N SER A 175 5.76 -20.53 -21.78
CA SER A 175 4.94 -20.81 -20.60
C SER A 175 5.43 -22.05 -19.82
N PRO A 176 5.59 -21.96 -18.49
CA PRO A 176 6.03 -23.08 -17.66
C PRO A 176 4.91 -24.08 -17.35
N ILE A 177 3.69 -23.89 -17.86
CA ILE A 177 2.49 -24.69 -17.52
C ILE A 177 2.72 -26.19 -17.74
N LYS A 178 3.29 -26.58 -18.89
CA LYS A 178 3.56 -28.00 -19.19
C LYS A 178 4.52 -28.61 -18.17
N TYR A 179 5.63 -27.92 -17.88
CA TYR A 179 6.62 -28.36 -16.90
C TYR A 179 6.03 -28.46 -15.49
N LEU A 180 5.22 -27.46 -15.10
CA LEU A 180 4.49 -27.43 -13.84
C LEU A 180 3.58 -28.66 -13.69
N HIS A 181 2.82 -28.99 -14.74
CA HIS A 181 1.98 -30.18 -14.77
C HIS A 181 2.79 -31.49 -14.68
N GLU A 182 3.98 -31.56 -15.28
CA GLU A 182 4.81 -32.77 -15.18
C GLU A 182 5.44 -32.93 -13.79
N LYS A 183 5.87 -31.84 -13.15
CA LYS A 183 6.65 -31.87 -11.90
C LYS A 183 5.85 -31.77 -10.61
N LEU A 184 4.61 -31.28 -10.64
CA LEU A 184 3.79 -31.22 -9.43
C LEU A 184 3.31 -32.62 -8.99
N PRO A 185 3.43 -32.97 -7.70
CA PRO A 185 2.80 -34.16 -7.15
C PRO A 185 1.28 -34.15 -7.38
N ASN A 186 0.66 -35.31 -7.59
CA ASN A 186 -0.79 -35.38 -7.83
C ASN A 186 -1.62 -34.80 -6.68
N LYS A 187 -1.18 -34.95 -5.43
CA LYS A 187 -1.80 -34.29 -4.27
C LYS A 187 -1.80 -32.77 -4.41
N ALA A 188 -0.68 -32.20 -4.89
CA ALA A 188 -0.55 -30.77 -5.08
C ALA A 188 -1.43 -30.25 -6.20
N LYS A 189 -1.48 -30.99 -7.31
CA LYS A 189 -2.44 -30.71 -8.39
C LYS A 189 -3.86 -30.67 -7.85
N LEU A 190 -4.28 -31.70 -7.13
CA LEU A 190 -5.63 -31.78 -6.54
C LEU A 190 -5.92 -30.61 -5.60
N GLY A 191 -4.98 -30.24 -4.72
CA GLY A 191 -5.13 -29.07 -3.84
C GLY A 191 -5.37 -27.76 -4.61
N LEU A 192 -4.69 -27.57 -5.75
CA LEU A 192 -4.90 -26.43 -6.64
C LEU A 192 -6.25 -26.51 -7.37
N TYR A 193 -6.74 -27.71 -7.72
CA TYR A 193 -8.04 -27.92 -8.34
C TYR A 193 -9.24 -27.58 -7.44
N PHE A 194 -9.08 -27.66 -6.12
CA PHE A 194 -10.11 -27.30 -5.14
C PHE A 194 -10.05 -25.85 -4.66
N ASN A 195 -9.43 -24.95 -5.44
CA ASN A 195 -9.38 -23.52 -5.14
C ASN A 195 -10.79 -22.90 -5.07
N PRO A 196 -11.27 -22.46 -3.89
CA PRO A 196 -12.60 -21.85 -3.78
C PRO A 196 -12.62 -20.39 -4.29
N TYR A 197 -11.48 -19.83 -4.69
CA TYR A 197 -11.31 -18.41 -5.02
C TYR A 197 -11.18 -18.12 -6.54
N GLY A 198 -11.49 -19.08 -7.41
CA GLY A 198 -11.54 -18.83 -8.85
C GLY A 198 -11.22 -20.07 -9.69
N LYS A 199 -10.90 -19.84 -10.97
CA LYS A 199 -10.47 -20.90 -11.88
C LYS A 199 -9.04 -21.32 -11.53
N VAL A 200 -8.74 -22.59 -11.75
CA VAL A 200 -7.41 -23.17 -11.48
C VAL A 200 -6.34 -22.53 -12.36
N LEU A 201 -6.67 -22.25 -13.63
CA LEU A 201 -5.77 -21.55 -14.54
C LEU A 201 -5.40 -20.15 -14.03
N ASP A 202 -6.37 -19.39 -13.50
CA ASP A 202 -6.10 -18.07 -12.92
C ASP A 202 -5.09 -18.15 -11.75
N LEU A 203 -5.13 -19.23 -10.95
CA LEU A 203 -4.17 -19.44 -9.87
C LEU A 203 -2.78 -19.86 -10.38
N ILE A 204 -2.74 -20.67 -11.43
CA ILE A 204 -1.48 -21.03 -12.10
C ILE A 204 -0.83 -19.77 -12.68
N ASP A 205 -1.59 -18.93 -13.39
CA ASP A 205 -1.12 -17.66 -13.94
C ASP A 205 -0.63 -16.70 -12.83
N ASP A 206 -1.28 -16.70 -11.67
CA ASP A 206 -0.86 -15.95 -10.49
C ASP A 206 0.47 -16.48 -9.91
N CYS A 207 0.67 -17.80 -9.90
CA CYS A 207 1.96 -18.40 -9.50
C CYS A 207 3.08 -18.06 -10.48
N ILE A 208 2.78 -18.04 -11.79
CA ILE A 208 3.74 -17.66 -12.83
C ILE A 208 4.12 -16.18 -12.67
N SER A 209 3.12 -15.30 -12.50
CA SER A 209 3.32 -13.87 -12.29
C SER A 209 4.19 -13.59 -11.06
N CYS A 210 3.91 -14.26 -9.93
CA CYS A 210 4.72 -14.18 -8.71
C CYS A 210 6.15 -14.71 -8.91
N GLY A 211 6.32 -15.80 -9.68
CA GLY A 211 7.63 -16.35 -10.03
C GLY A 211 8.46 -15.38 -10.88
N ILE A 212 7.84 -14.71 -11.86
CA ILE A 212 8.49 -13.68 -12.66
C ILE A 212 8.88 -12.48 -11.80
N ASP A 213 7.99 -12.00 -10.92
CA ASP A 213 8.32 -10.91 -9.99
C ASP A 213 9.52 -11.25 -9.10
N LYS A 214 9.60 -12.50 -8.63
CA LYS A 214 10.75 -12.99 -7.89
C LYS A 214 12.04 -12.88 -8.71
N LEU A 215 12.04 -13.39 -9.93
CA LEU A 215 13.23 -13.39 -10.78
C LEU A 215 13.62 -11.97 -11.23
N ILE A 216 12.65 -11.07 -11.49
CA ILE A 216 12.93 -9.64 -11.71
C ILE A 216 13.67 -9.06 -10.50
N ALA A 217 13.17 -9.30 -9.29
CA ALA A 217 13.78 -8.78 -8.07
C ALA A 217 15.20 -9.32 -7.83
N GLU A 218 15.42 -10.63 -8.03
CA GLU A 218 16.73 -11.28 -7.87
C GLU A 218 17.77 -10.80 -8.91
N ASN A 219 17.30 -10.25 -10.03
CA ASN A 219 18.13 -9.71 -11.10
C ASN A 219 18.28 -8.18 -11.06
N GLY A 220 17.92 -7.53 -9.95
CA GLY A 220 18.12 -6.10 -9.75
C GLY A 220 16.93 -5.20 -10.11
N GLY A 221 15.80 -5.78 -10.49
CA GLY A 221 14.56 -5.06 -10.77
C GLY A 221 14.27 -4.85 -12.26
N PRO A 222 13.27 -4.02 -12.58
CA PRO A 222 12.94 -3.64 -13.96
C PRO A 222 14.10 -2.93 -14.66
N VAL A 223 14.14 -3.04 -15.98
CA VAL A 223 15.24 -2.57 -16.83
C VAL A 223 14.77 -1.49 -17.80
N TRP A 224 15.68 -0.65 -18.28
CA TRP A 224 15.37 0.55 -19.07
C TRP A 224 15.94 0.52 -20.50
N GLN A 225 16.72 -0.51 -20.83
CA GLN A 225 17.36 -0.68 -22.14
C GLN A 225 17.08 -2.07 -22.71
N GLU A 226 17.06 -2.14 -24.04
CA GLU A 226 16.82 -3.38 -24.78
C GLU A 226 17.81 -4.50 -24.44
N GLN A 227 19.10 -4.16 -24.36
CA GLN A 227 20.16 -5.12 -24.03
C GLN A 227 20.00 -5.68 -22.61
N ASP A 228 19.55 -4.85 -21.67
CA ASP A 228 19.26 -5.28 -20.29
C ASP A 228 18.04 -6.18 -20.24
N PHE A 229 17.00 -5.86 -21.03
CA PHE A 229 15.82 -6.70 -21.18
C PHE A 229 16.14 -8.06 -21.78
N ALA A 230 16.94 -8.12 -22.84
CA ALA A 230 17.38 -9.37 -23.42
C ALA A 230 18.13 -10.25 -22.41
N ARG A 231 19.03 -9.66 -21.61
CA ARG A 231 19.74 -10.36 -20.52
C ARG A 231 18.78 -10.87 -19.45
N LEU A 232 17.82 -10.05 -19.04
CA LEU A 232 16.80 -10.43 -18.05
C LEU A 232 15.92 -11.56 -18.57
N GLN A 233 15.49 -11.49 -19.84
CA GLN A 233 14.67 -12.50 -20.50
C GLN A 233 15.37 -13.86 -20.54
N GLU A 234 16.66 -13.92 -20.89
CA GLU A 234 17.42 -15.19 -20.91
C GLU A 234 17.55 -15.81 -19.51
N ARG A 235 17.82 -14.99 -18.48
CA ARG A 235 17.87 -15.47 -17.09
C ARG A 235 16.52 -16.01 -16.64
N ILE A 236 15.44 -15.28 -16.92
CA ILE A 236 14.08 -15.73 -16.57
C ILE A 236 13.72 -17.00 -17.32
N ARG A 237 14.06 -17.12 -18.61
CA ARG A 237 13.83 -18.35 -19.38
C ARG A 237 14.50 -19.57 -18.75
N ALA A 238 15.70 -19.42 -18.21
CA ALA A 238 16.42 -20.49 -17.54
C ALA A 238 15.76 -20.93 -16.23
N ASP A 239 15.34 -19.97 -15.39
CA ASP A 239 14.98 -20.25 -13.99
C ASP A 239 13.46 -20.30 -13.71
N LEU A 240 12.63 -19.88 -14.67
CA LEU A 240 11.17 -19.73 -14.46
C LEU A 240 10.50 -21.04 -14.10
N ASN A 241 10.83 -22.13 -14.80
CA ASN A 241 10.21 -23.44 -14.59
C ASN A 241 10.34 -23.93 -13.13
N GLU A 242 11.55 -23.92 -12.59
CA GLU A 242 11.79 -24.36 -11.21
C GLU A 242 11.21 -23.38 -10.19
N THR A 243 11.32 -22.08 -10.47
CA THR A 243 10.78 -21.03 -9.61
C THR A 243 9.27 -21.17 -9.43
N VAL A 244 8.53 -21.38 -10.53
CA VAL A 244 7.07 -21.54 -10.49
C VAL A 244 6.67 -22.84 -9.78
N VAL A 245 7.41 -23.93 -9.95
CA VAL A 245 7.16 -25.17 -9.19
C VAL A 245 7.32 -24.93 -7.68
N ASN A 246 8.33 -24.18 -7.27
CA ASN A 246 8.56 -23.86 -5.86
C ASN A 246 7.47 -22.95 -5.28
N VAL A 247 7.01 -21.94 -6.04
CA VAL A 247 5.85 -21.10 -5.66
C VAL A 247 4.59 -21.96 -5.53
N ALA A 248 4.29 -22.81 -6.51
CA ALA A 248 3.11 -23.67 -6.51
C ALA A 248 3.07 -24.65 -5.33
N LYS A 249 4.23 -25.19 -4.91
CA LYS A 249 4.34 -26.02 -3.70
C LYS A 249 3.99 -25.25 -2.42
N GLN A 250 4.38 -23.98 -2.30
CA GLN A 250 4.01 -23.16 -1.15
C GLN A 250 2.50 -22.84 -1.17
N VAL A 251 1.96 -22.51 -2.35
CA VAL A 251 0.53 -22.25 -2.55
C VAL A 251 -0.31 -23.48 -2.20
N GLU A 252 0.15 -24.68 -2.52
CA GLU A 252 -0.51 -25.94 -2.13
C GLU A 252 -0.63 -26.10 -0.62
N GLN A 253 0.45 -25.82 0.12
CA GLN A 253 0.44 -25.89 1.58
C GLN A 253 -0.53 -24.86 2.17
N ILE A 254 -0.50 -23.63 1.64
CA ILE A 254 -1.43 -22.56 2.01
C ILE A 254 -2.88 -23.01 1.81
N LEU A 255 -3.23 -23.50 0.61
CA LEU A 255 -4.60 -23.92 0.30
C LEU A 255 -5.05 -25.13 1.14
N THR A 256 -4.13 -26.04 1.45
CA THR A 256 -4.41 -27.16 2.38
C THR A 256 -4.77 -26.65 3.77
N THR A 257 -4.02 -25.70 4.31
CA THR A 257 -4.34 -25.07 5.61
C THR A 257 -5.67 -24.32 5.56
N VAL A 258 -5.95 -23.59 4.47
CA VAL A 258 -7.24 -22.92 4.25
C VAL A 258 -8.40 -23.92 4.25
N PHE A 259 -8.24 -25.07 3.59
CA PHE A 259 -9.25 -26.13 3.58
C PHE A 259 -9.53 -26.64 5.00
N ASN A 260 -8.49 -26.89 5.80
CA ASN A 260 -8.63 -27.35 7.18
C ASN A 260 -9.35 -26.32 8.07
N ILE A 261 -8.99 -25.04 7.94
CA ILE A 261 -9.66 -23.94 8.64
C ILE A 261 -11.14 -23.91 8.25
N ASN A 262 -11.46 -23.89 6.96
CA ASN A 262 -12.84 -23.86 6.47
C ASN A 262 -13.66 -25.08 6.92
N LYS A 263 -13.03 -26.26 7.03
CA LYS A 263 -13.68 -27.45 7.58
C LYS A 263 -14.08 -27.25 9.04
N ARG A 264 -13.23 -26.63 9.86
CA ARG A 264 -13.53 -26.31 11.27
C ARG A 264 -14.62 -25.23 11.41
N LEU A 265 -14.70 -24.29 10.46
CA LEU A 265 -15.72 -23.22 10.46
C LEU A 265 -17.14 -23.69 10.11
N LYS A 266 -17.33 -24.88 9.49
CA LYS A 266 -18.65 -25.39 9.07
C LYS A 266 -19.45 -26.11 10.18
N GLY A 267 -18.96 -26.11 11.42
CA GLY A 267 -19.63 -26.75 12.57
C GLY A 267 -20.80 -25.94 13.16
N ARG A 268 -21.46 -26.51 14.18
CA ARG A 268 -22.54 -25.82 14.92
C ARG A 268 -21.94 -24.62 15.67
N VAL A 269 -22.33 -23.41 15.27
CA VAL A 269 -21.84 -22.16 15.85
C VAL A 269 -22.63 -21.87 17.14
N ASP A 270 -21.95 -21.93 18.28
CA ASP A 270 -22.45 -21.30 19.51
C ASP A 270 -22.39 -19.78 19.33
N MET A 271 -23.45 -19.09 19.77
CA MET A 271 -23.56 -17.63 19.73
C MET A 271 -22.38 -16.96 20.45
N SER A 272 -21.82 -17.63 21.47
CA SER A 272 -20.62 -17.17 22.20
C SER A 272 -19.37 -17.04 21.31
N LEU A 273 -19.29 -17.83 20.24
CA LEU A 273 -18.13 -17.90 19.33
C LEU A 273 -18.33 -17.06 18.05
N ALA A 274 -19.55 -16.56 17.80
CA ALA A 274 -19.94 -15.95 16.53
C ALA A 274 -19.00 -14.81 16.09
N LEU A 275 -18.60 -13.93 17.02
CA LEU A 275 -17.70 -12.81 16.73
C LEU A 275 -16.30 -13.30 16.35
N ALA A 276 -15.74 -14.26 17.07
CA ALA A 276 -14.42 -14.81 16.79
C ALA A 276 -14.40 -15.55 15.44
N LEU A 277 -15.41 -16.34 15.12
CA LEU A 277 -15.52 -17.04 13.84
C LEU A 277 -15.72 -16.06 12.67
N SER A 278 -16.48 -14.97 12.87
CA SER A 278 -16.62 -13.91 11.88
C SER A 278 -15.29 -13.19 11.63
N ASP A 279 -14.54 -12.83 12.67
CA ASP A 279 -13.22 -12.22 12.54
C ASP A 279 -12.22 -13.15 11.83
N ILE A 280 -12.19 -14.45 12.17
CA ILE A 280 -11.36 -15.44 11.48
C ILE A 280 -11.69 -15.51 10.00
N LYS A 281 -12.98 -15.48 9.64
CA LYS A 281 -13.41 -15.45 8.24
C LYS A 281 -12.96 -14.17 7.52
N THR A 282 -13.04 -13.02 8.18
CA THR A 282 -12.53 -11.75 7.66
C THR A 282 -11.03 -11.78 7.46
N GLN A 283 -10.26 -12.28 8.44
CA GLN A 283 -8.81 -12.43 8.34
C GLN A 283 -8.42 -13.37 7.20
N LEU A 284 -9.11 -14.52 7.07
CA LEU A 284 -8.89 -15.49 6.00
C LEU A 284 -9.07 -14.85 4.61
N ASN A 285 -10.14 -14.08 4.43
CA ASN A 285 -10.41 -13.38 3.17
C ASN A 285 -9.40 -12.26 2.87
N GLY A 286 -8.78 -11.67 3.90
CA GLY A 286 -7.69 -10.71 3.73
C GLY A 286 -6.36 -11.36 3.38
N LEU A 287 -6.14 -12.62 3.79
CA LEU A 287 -4.93 -13.38 3.48
C LEU A 287 -5.01 -14.07 2.10
N ILE A 288 -6.19 -14.60 1.77
CA ILE A 288 -6.44 -15.43 0.60
C ILE A 288 -7.63 -14.90 -0.19
N TYR A 289 -7.34 -14.45 -1.40
CA TYR A 289 -8.26 -13.84 -2.35
C TYR A 289 -7.75 -14.10 -3.77
N ARG A 290 -8.53 -13.75 -4.79
CA ARG A 290 -8.08 -13.90 -6.18
C ARG A 290 -6.84 -13.03 -6.44
N GLY A 291 -5.73 -13.65 -6.84
CA GLY A 291 -4.48 -12.94 -7.10
C GLY A 291 -3.55 -12.80 -5.89
N PHE A 292 -3.84 -13.48 -4.78
CA PHE A 292 -3.08 -13.32 -3.53
C PHE A 292 -1.61 -13.74 -3.66
N VAL A 293 -1.25 -14.62 -4.62
CA VAL A 293 0.12 -15.13 -4.73
C VAL A 293 1.05 -14.02 -5.18
N THR A 294 0.67 -13.29 -6.23
CA THR A 294 1.40 -12.12 -6.72
C THR A 294 1.24 -10.92 -5.77
N GLN A 295 0.03 -10.65 -5.29
CA GLN A 295 -0.25 -9.44 -4.50
C GLN A 295 0.35 -9.48 -3.09
N ASN A 296 0.38 -10.65 -2.42
CA ASN A 296 1.13 -10.77 -1.17
C ASN A 296 2.65 -10.77 -1.44
N GLY A 297 3.06 -11.29 -2.60
CA GLY A 297 4.44 -11.36 -3.04
C GLY A 297 5.19 -12.58 -2.49
N TRP A 298 6.17 -13.06 -3.26
CA TRP A 298 6.91 -14.30 -2.98
C TRP A 298 7.57 -14.33 -1.60
N LYS A 299 8.04 -13.18 -1.09
CA LYS A 299 8.64 -13.06 0.26
C LYS A 299 7.65 -13.34 1.38
N ARG A 300 6.35 -13.07 1.15
CA ARG A 300 5.29 -13.20 2.15
C ARG A 300 4.52 -14.52 2.05
N LEU A 301 4.78 -15.39 1.08
CA LEU A 301 4.12 -16.70 1.02
C LEU A 301 4.40 -17.56 2.26
N PRO A 302 5.65 -17.67 2.77
CA PRO A 302 5.90 -18.37 4.03
C PRO A 302 5.20 -17.73 5.23
N ASP A 303 5.17 -16.39 5.29
CA ASP A 303 4.43 -15.66 6.33
C ASP A 303 2.92 -15.92 6.24
N THR A 304 2.36 -15.94 5.03
CA THR A 304 0.94 -16.24 4.79
C THR A 304 0.57 -17.61 5.37
N LEU A 305 1.40 -18.63 5.12
CA LEU A 305 1.21 -19.95 5.71
C LEU A 305 1.28 -19.89 7.25
N ARG A 306 2.26 -19.18 7.82
CA ARG A 306 2.41 -18.99 9.27
C ARG A 306 1.19 -18.30 9.90
N TYR A 307 0.62 -17.29 9.25
CA TYR A 307 -0.60 -16.62 9.70
C TYR A 307 -1.81 -17.55 9.69
N LEU A 308 -1.94 -18.41 8.67
CA LEU A 308 -3.00 -19.42 8.62
C LEU A 308 -2.82 -20.48 9.72
N GLN A 309 -1.60 -20.92 10.00
CA GLN A 309 -1.32 -21.81 11.13
C GLN A 309 -1.62 -21.14 12.49
N ALA A 310 -1.44 -19.82 12.60
CA ALA A 310 -1.86 -19.07 13.79
C ALA A 310 -3.39 -19.08 13.95
N ILE A 311 -4.15 -19.00 12.85
CA ILE A 311 -5.61 -19.16 12.86
C ILE A 311 -6.00 -20.58 13.33
N GLU A 312 -5.34 -21.63 12.85
CA GLU A 312 -5.62 -23.01 13.32
C GLU A 312 -5.42 -23.16 14.83
N ARG A 313 -4.30 -22.63 15.35
CA ARG A 313 -4.00 -22.62 16.79
C ARG A 313 -4.98 -21.76 17.59
N ARG A 314 -5.44 -20.65 17.02
CA ARG A 314 -6.49 -19.81 17.62
C ARG A 314 -7.79 -20.58 17.74
N LEU A 315 -8.22 -21.27 16.68
CA LEU A 315 -9.44 -22.10 16.70
C LEU A 315 -9.38 -23.19 17.78
N GLU A 316 -8.21 -23.80 18.00
CA GLU A 316 -8.01 -24.79 19.07
C GLU A 316 -8.18 -24.19 20.46
N LYS A 317 -7.57 -23.03 20.72
CA LYS A 317 -7.66 -22.35 22.02
C LYS A 317 -9.02 -21.71 22.25
N LEU A 318 -9.68 -21.23 21.20
CA LEU A 318 -11.00 -20.61 21.24
C LEU A 318 -12.06 -21.56 21.81
N ALA A 319 -11.97 -22.86 21.49
CA ALA A 319 -12.89 -23.86 22.05
C ALA A 319 -12.69 -24.11 23.56
N ILE A 320 -11.54 -23.71 24.11
CA ILE A 320 -11.17 -23.94 25.52
C ILE A 320 -11.46 -22.68 26.35
N ASP A 321 -11.06 -21.50 25.88
CA ASP A 321 -11.20 -20.23 26.61
C ASP A 321 -11.62 -19.07 25.67
N PRO A 322 -12.93 -18.94 25.40
CA PRO A 322 -13.47 -17.84 24.59
C PRO A 322 -13.27 -16.45 25.20
N HIS A 323 -13.17 -16.35 26.53
CA HIS A 323 -13.00 -15.05 27.20
C HIS A 323 -11.61 -14.48 26.96
N ARG A 324 -10.57 -15.33 26.99
CA ARG A 324 -9.21 -14.92 26.64
C ARG A 324 -9.10 -14.50 25.19
N ASP A 325 -9.72 -15.23 24.25
CA ASP A 325 -9.76 -14.83 22.84
C ASP A 325 -10.37 -13.44 22.68
N ARG A 326 -11.53 -13.21 23.32
CA ARG A 326 -12.22 -11.91 23.30
C ARG A 326 -11.33 -10.78 23.83
N ALA A 327 -10.64 -10.99 24.95
CA ALA A 327 -9.73 -9.99 25.51
C ALA A 327 -8.56 -9.65 24.57
N GLN A 328 -8.02 -10.65 23.87
CA GLN A 328 -6.97 -10.44 22.87
C GLN A 328 -7.50 -9.74 21.62
N MET A 329 -8.72 -10.06 21.19
CA MET A 329 -9.37 -9.44 20.04
C MET A 329 -9.61 -7.95 20.22
N LEU A 330 -9.94 -7.48 21.43
CA LEU A 330 -10.08 -6.03 21.69
C LEU A 330 -8.83 -5.24 21.31
N ARG A 331 -7.64 -5.83 21.49
CA ARG A 331 -6.36 -5.20 21.12
C ARG A 331 -6.17 -5.16 19.60
N VAL A 332 -6.59 -6.22 18.91
CA VAL A 332 -6.54 -6.29 17.44
C VAL A 332 -7.51 -5.29 16.82
N GLU A 333 -8.74 -5.23 17.34
CA GLU A 333 -9.78 -4.30 16.89
C GLU A 333 -9.35 -2.84 17.03
N GLN A 334 -8.72 -2.47 18.16
CA GLN A 334 -8.20 -1.13 18.38
C GLN A 334 -7.24 -0.69 17.26
N VAL A 335 -6.29 -1.55 16.91
CA VAL A 335 -5.30 -1.25 15.86
C VAL A 335 -5.93 -1.27 14.48
N GLN A 336 -6.82 -2.21 14.19
CA GLN A 336 -7.54 -2.28 12.92
C GLN A 336 -8.40 -1.03 12.69
N GLN A 337 -9.07 -0.52 13.71
CA GLN A 337 -9.84 0.72 13.63
C GLN A 337 -8.94 1.92 13.33
N ALA A 338 -7.81 2.06 14.02
CA ALA A 338 -6.84 3.12 13.77
C ALA A 338 -6.29 3.05 12.33
N TRP A 339 -5.92 1.86 11.87
CA TRP A 339 -5.45 1.63 10.50
C TRP A 339 -6.52 1.99 9.46
N GLN A 340 -7.77 1.58 9.65
CA GLN A 340 -8.85 1.89 8.72
C GLN A 340 -9.16 3.38 8.66
N GLN A 341 -9.15 4.07 9.81
CA GLN A 341 -9.35 5.52 9.88
C GLN A 341 -8.23 6.27 9.15
N TRP A 342 -6.97 5.84 9.32
CA TRP A 342 -5.83 6.40 8.60
C TRP A 342 -5.92 6.13 7.10
N LEU A 343 -6.19 4.88 6.69
CA LEU A 343 -6.35 4.48 5.28
C LEU A 343 -7.44 5.28 4.56
N ASN A 344 -8.54 5.58 5.25
CA ASN A 344 -9.64 6.39 4.70
C ASN A 344 -9.23 7.85 4.47
N LYS A 345 -8.28 8.39 5.24
CA LYS A 345 -7.74 9.75 5.08
C LYS A 345 -6.67 9.82 3.98
N LEU A 346 -6.04 8.70 3.62
CA LEU A 346 -5.05 8.66 2.56
C LEU A 346 -5.69 8.88 1.17
N PRO A 347 -5.05 9.67 0.29
CA PRO A 347 -5.40 9.72 -1.12
C PRO A 347 -5.37 8.31 -1.72
N PRO A 348 -6.28 7.94 -2.66
CA PRO A 348 -6.32 6.60 -3.24
C PRO A 348 -4.97 6.09 -3.75
N LYS A 349 -4.16 6.95 -4.36
CA LYS A 349 -2.80 6.61 -4.85
C LYS A 349 -1.87 6.13 -3.74
N ARG A 350 -1.99 6.69 -2.53
CA ARG A 350 -1.13 6.37 -1.38
C ARG A 350 -1.54 5.11 -0.64
N ARG A 351 -2.75 4.59 -0.88
CA ARG A 351 -3.24 3.39 -0.20
C ARG A 351 -2.44 2.13 -0.58
N ASP A 352 -1.81 2.18 -1.76
CA ASP A 352 -0.95 1.13 -2.30
C ASP A 352 0.54 1.32 -1.98
N ASP A 353 0.90 2.34 -1.19
CA ASP A 353 2.27 2.57 -0.76
C ASP A 353 2.77 1.39 0.08
N ASP A 354 4.05 1.04 -0.10
CA ASP A 354 4.65 -0.09 0.60
C ASP A 354 4.55 0.06 2.13
N GLU A 355 4.74 1.27 2.65
CA GLU A 355 4.61 1.57 4.08
C GLU A 355 3.20 1.31 4.61
N VAL A 356 2.16 1.60 3.81
CA VAL A 356 0.75 1.36 4.17
C VAL A 356 0.44 -0.14 4.20
N ARG A 357 0.96 -0.88 3.21
CA ARG A 357 0.86 -2.34 3.15
C ARG A 357 1.62 -3.01 4.30
N GLU A 358 2.76 -2.47 4.70
CA GLU A 358 3.54 -2.99 5.83
C GLU A 358 2.77 -2.88 7.16
N VAL A 359 2.03 -1.79 7.41
CA VAL A 359 1.16 -1.70 8.60
C VAL A 359 0.12 -2.84 8.63
N ARG A 360 -0.47 -3.19 7.48
CA ARG A 360 -1.39 -4.32 7.38
C ARG A 360 -0.71 -5.64 7.78
N TRP A 361 0.54 -5.85 7.40
CA TRP A 361 1.30 -7.04 7.81
C TRP A 361 1.65 -7.03 9.30
N MET A 362 1.96 -5.86 9.88
CA MET A 362 2.17 -5.75 11.33
C MET A 362 0.94 -6.20 12.14
N ILE A 363 -0.28 -5.99 11.63
CA ILE A 363 -1.51 -6.48 12.27
C ILE A 363 -1.55 -8.01 12.29
N GLU A 364 -1.12 -8.67 11.20
CA GLU A 364 -1.02 -10.14 11.17
C GLU A 364 0.05 -10.64 12.16
N GLU A 365 1.18 -9.94 12.29
CA GLU A 365 2.19 -10.25 13.29
C GLU A 365 1.67 -10.07 14.73
N LEU A 366 0.87 -9.03 14.98
CA LEU A 366 0.20 -8.86 16.26
C LEU A 366 -0.72 -10.05 16.55
N ARG A 367 -1.50 -10.52 15.56
CA ARG A 367 -2.37 -11.69 15.70
C ARG A 367 -1.56 -12.95 16.04
N VAL A 368 -0.41 -13.18 15.39
CA VAL A 368 0.50 -14.28 15.77
C VAL A 368 0.96 -14.15 17.22
N SER A 369 1.40 -12.96 17.64
CA SER A 369 1.89 -12.71 19.01
C SER A 369 0.81 -12.89 20.09
N LEU A 370 -0.46 -12.71 19.77
CA LEU A 370 -1.57 -12.85 20.71
C LEU A 370 -2.07 -14.29 20.77
N PHE A 371 -2.34 -14.90 19.60
CA PHE A 371 -3.06 -16.17 19.53
C PHE A 371 -2.11 -17.39 19.43
N ALA A 372 -0.89 -17.20 18.91
CA ALA A 372 0.00 -18.29 18.53
C ALA A 372 1.50 -17.99 18.78
N GLN A 373 1.83 -17.50 19.98
CA GLN A 373 3.20 -17.10 20.38
C GLN A 373 4.30 -18.09 20.00
N GLN A 374 4.03 -19.39 20.07
CA GLN A 374 4.99 -20.43 19.72
C GLN A 374 5.45 -20.44 18.25
N LEU A 375 4.74 -19.74 17.35
CA LEU A 375 5.14 -19.58 15.93
C LEU A 375 6.18 -18.48 15.73
N GLY A 376 6.35 -17.59 16.70
CA GLY A 376 7.27 -16.46 16.62
C GLY A 376 6.84 -15.36 15.63
N THR A 377 7.44 -14.19 15.80
CA THR A 377 7.34 -13.05 14.89
C THR A 377 8.75 -12.66 14.46
N PRO A 378 8.95 -12.17 13.22
CA PRO A 378 10.28 -11.83 12.71
C PRO A 378 10.91 -10.63 13.43
N TYR A 379 10.11 -9.83 14.14
CA TYR A 379 10.54 -8.72 14.98
C TYR A 379 9.58 -8.53 16.16
N PRO A 380 9.97 -7.81 17.24
CA PRO A 380 9.08 -7.52 18.35
C PRO A 380 7.86 -6.70 17.91
N ILE A 381 6.65 -7.16 18.20
CA ILE A 381 5.41 -6.50 17.81
C ILE A 381 4.50 -6.25 19.01
N SER A 382 3.78 -5.13 19.00
CA SER A 382 2.71 -4.79 19.95
C SER A 382 1.72 -3.83 19.29
N ASP A 383 0.51 -3.77 19.84
CA ASP A 383 -0.49 -2.75 19.53
C ASP A 383 0.08 -1.33 19.61
N LYS A 384 0.79 -1.00 20.70
CA LYS A 384 1.45 0.31 20.87
C LYS A 384 2.42 0.61 19.72
N ARG A 385 3.21 -0.37 19.30
CA ARG A 385 4.18 -0.20 18.20
C ARG A 385 3.49 0.09 16.88
N ILE A 386 2.39 -0.59 16.57
CA ILE A 386 1.64 -0.36 15.32
C ILE A 386 1.00 1.02 15.33
N LEU A 387 0.39 1.43 16.44
CA LEU A 387 -0.21 2.76 16.58
C LEU A 387 0.83 3.87 16.38
N GLN A 388 2.03 3.71 16.93
CA GLN A 388 3.15 4.65 16.73
C GLN A 388 3.59 4.70 15.27
N THR A 389 3.66 3.56 14.57
CA THR A 389 3.98 3.53 13.14
C THR A 389 2.90 4.27 12.32
N ILE A 390 1.62 4.05 12.61
CA ILE A 390 0.53 4.77 11.94
C ILE A 390 0.65 6.29 12.16
N GLU A 391 0.93 6.71 13.39
CA GLU A 391 1.12 8.13 13.74
C GLU A 391 2.30 8.75 12.98
N GLN A 392 3.44 8.05 12.92
CA GLN A 392 4.63 8.50 12.17
C GLN A 392 4.37 8.65 10.68
N LEU A 393 3.60 7.75 10.07
CA LEU A 393 3.24 7.79 8.65
C LEU A 393 2.09 8.76 8.33
N SER A 394 1.38 9.24 9.37
CA SER A 394 0.29 10.22 9.25
C SER A 394 0.77 11.66 9.31
N GLY A 395 1.90 11.92 10.00
CA GLY A 395 2.58 13.21 10.02
C GLY A 395 3.28 13.51 8.71
#